data_AF-X1AS15-F1
#
_entry.id   AF-X1AS15-F1
#
_cell.length_a   1.000
_cell.length_b   1.000
_cell.length_c   1.000
_cell.angle_alpha   90.00
_cell.angle_beta   90.00
_cell.angle_gamma   90.00
#
_symmetry.space_group_name_H-M   'P 1'
#
loop_
_entity.id
_entity.type
_entity.pdbx_description
1 polymer ?
#
loop_
_entity_poly.entity_id
_entity_poly.type
_entity_poly.pdbx_seq_one_letter_code
_entity_poly.pdbx_strand_id
1 'polypeptide(L)'
;MLRGATPSGSGYMAYCPAHDDRKTKSLSLHEKDDKLLLKCFAGCKYEDILHSLNISTERTDVKERTIVATYDYVDIEGILIFQVVRMLPKRFLQRRPDILDGWVWDLKGVERMLYRLPEVRQAIVDEETIFFVEGEKDVDNLRAAGFKATTSSGGSAGKWLPQYTESLQGARIIIIPDQDEPGIAYGHRIGTTLYGWAKSIKWL
;
A
#
# COMPACT_ATOMS: atom_id res chain seq x y z
N MET A 1 22.05 32.13 -0.85
CA MET A 1 20.98 32.50 -1.81
C MET A 1 21.36 32.03 -3.20
N LEU A 2 20.42 31.45 -3.95
CA LEU A 2 20.64 31.02 -5.34
C LEU A 2 20.61 32.20 -6.31
N ARG A 3 21.59 32.24 -7.22
CA ARG A 3 21.71 33.33 -8.20
C ARG A 3 20.51 33.33 -9.16
N GLY A 4 19.92 34.50 -9.37
CA GLY A 4 18.89 34.71 -10.38
C GLY A 4 17.58 33.94 -10.16
N ALA A 5 17.28 33.52 -8.93
CA ALA A 5 16.04 32.84 -8.61
C ALA A 5 14.81 33.69 -8.99
N THR A 6 13.89 33.12 -9.79
CA THR A 6 12.60 33.74 -10.14
C THR A 6 11.48 32.73 -10.07
N PRO A 7 10.24 33.14 -9.72
CA PRO A 7 9.09 32.26 -9.72
C PRO A 7 8.86 31.59 -11.09
N SER A 8 8.40 30.34 -11.08
CA SER A 8 8.01 29.59 -12.29
C SER A 8 6.99 28.51 -11.91
N GLY A 9 5.74 28.66 -12.36
CA GLY A 9 4.64 27.78 -11.96
C GLY A 9 4.45 27.77 -10.43
N SER A 10 4.42 26.57 -9.84
CA SER A 10 4.36 26.35 -8.38
C SER A 10 5.74 26.28 -7.70
N GLY A 11 6.81 26.71 -8.38
CA GLY A 11 8.17 26.66 -7.85
C GLY A 11 9.03 27.84 -8.33
N TYR A 12 10.34 27.61 -8.42
CA TYR A 12 11.32 28.62 -8.83
C TYR A 12 12.31 28.06 -9.86
N MET A 13 12.84 28.96 -10.69
CA MET A 13 13.96 28.70 -11.59
C MET A 13 15.15 29.57 -11.18
N ALA A 14 16.34 28.99 -11.13
CA ALA A 14 17.59 29.67 -10.79
C ALA A 14 18.75 29.21 -11.67
N TYR A 15 19.86 29.93 -11.56
CA TYR A 15 21.12 29.48 -12.12
C TYR A 15 21.67 28.31 -11.30
N CYS A 16 22.08 27.23 -11.97
CA CYS A 16 22.64 26.06 -11.32
C CYS A 16 24.03 26.38 -10.77
N PRO A 17 24.30 26.13 -9.48
CA PRO A 17 25.61 26.42 -8.90
C PRO A 17 26.69 25.41 -9.31
N ALA A 18 26.30 24.25 -9.85
CA ALA A 18 27.22 23.16 -10.24
C ALA A 18 27.78 23.29 -11.67
N HIS A 19 27.36 24.28 -12.45
CA HIS A 19 27.96 24.61 -13.74
C HIS A 19 27.74 26.08 -14.09
N ASP A 20 28.35 26.54 -15.19
CA ASP A 20 28.24 27.93 -15.63
C ASP A 20 27.13 28.10 -16.67
N ASP A 21 25.92 28.41 -16.20
CA ASP A 21 24.76 28.69 -17.06
C ASP A 21 24.60 30.19 -17.36
N ARG A 22 25.51 30.72 -18.19
CA ARG A 22 25.59 32.16 -18.50
C ARG A 22 24.35 32.74 -19.22
N LYS A 23 23.50 31.92 -19.85
CA LYS A 23 22.40 32.37 -20.72
C LYS A 23 21.01 31.97 -20.26
N THR A 24 20.85 30.81 -19.64
CA THR A 24 19.53 30.24 -19.32
C THR A 24 19.53 29.63 -17.93
N LYS A 25 18.48 29.89 -17.14
CA LYS A 25 18.32 29.27 -15.82
C LYS A 25 18.06 27.78 -16.01
N SER A 26 18.89 26.96 -15.40
CA SER A 26 18.88 25.50 -15.61
C SER A 26 18.41 24.72 -14.37
N LEU A 27 18.39 25.35 -13.20
CA LEU A 27 18.00 24.72 -11.94
C LEU A 27 16.53 25.02 -11.61
N SER A 28 15.73 23.96 -11.49
CA SER A 28 14.37 24.01 -10.96
C SER A 28 14.36 23.67 -9.48
N LEU A 29 13.57 24.43 -8.73
CA LEU A 29 13.29 24.26 -7.32
C LEU A 29 11.79 24.09 -7.11
N HIS A 30 11.40 23.03 -6.41
CA HIS A 30 10.01 22.77 -6.10
C HIS A 30 9.88 22.29 -4.67
N GLU A 31 8.98 22.90 -3.90
CA GLU A 31 8.70 22.49 -2.53
C GLU A 31 7.51 21.54 -2.51
N LYS A 32 7.68 20.40 -1.84
CA LYS A 32 6.64 19.38 -1.69
C LYS A 32 6.84 18.60 -0.41
N ASP A 33 5.79 18.47 0.40
CA ASP A 33 5.78 17.68 1.63
C ASP A 33 6.95 18.03 2.58
N ASP A 34 7.16 19.33 2.83
CA ASP A 34 8.28 19.92 3.61
C ASP A 34 9.68 19.59 3.05
N LYS A 35 9.78 19.24 1.77
CA LYS A 35 11.04 18.94 1.09
C LYS A 35 11.27 19.87 -0.09
N LEU A 36 12.52 20.27 -0.27
CA LEU A 36 12.97 21.00 -1.45
C LEU A 36 13.54 20.02 -2.49
N LEU A 37 12.86 19.90 -3.63
CA LEU A 37 13.30 19.15 -4.79
C LEU A 37 14.15 20.06 -5.69
N LEU A 38 15.34 19.58 -6.07
CA LEU A 38 16.25 20.26 -6.97
C LEU A 38 16.45 19.43 -8.23
N LYS A 39 16.27 20.04 -9.42
CA LYS A 39 16.56 19.38 -10.70
C LYS A 39 17.29 20.33 -11.64
N CYS A 40 18.46 19.92 -12.12
CA CYS A 40 19.17 20.64 -13.18
C CYS A 40 18.80 20.04 -14.55
N PHE A 41 18.26 20.86 -15.45
CA PHE A 41 17.91 20.42 -16.81
C PHE A 41 19.12 20.32 -17.76
N ALA A 42 20.29 20.84 -17.34
CA ALA A 42 21.55 20.66 -18.06
C ALA A 42 22.28 19.36 -17.70
N GLY A 43 21.76 18.57 -16.74
CA GLY A 43 22.25 17.22 -16.44
C GLY A 43 23.25 17.11 -15.27
N CYS A 44 23.45 18.15 -14.46
CA CYS A 44 24.26 18.04 -13.25
C CYS A 44 23.71 16.98 -12.29
N LYS A 45 24.59 16.24 -11.62
CA LYS A 45 24.17 15.30 -10.58
C LYS A 45 23.65 16.08 -9.37
N TYR A 46 22.73 15.48 -8.64
CA TYR A 46 22.15 16.06 -7.44
C TYR A 46 23.22 16.38 -6.38
N GLU A 47 24.20 15.49 -6.22
CA GLU A 47 25.34 15.64 -5.30
C GLU A 47 26.20 16.86 -5.64
N ASP A 48 26.49 17.10 -6.93
CA ASP A 48 27.29 18.26 -7.38
C ASP A 48 26.57 19.58 -7.04
N ILE A 49 25.24 19.61 -7.17
CA ILE A 49 24.41 20.77 -6.83
C ILE A 49 24.45 21.03 -5.32
N LEU A 50 24.27 19.98 -4.51
CA LEU A 50 24.33 20.11 -3.05
C LEU A 50 25.71 20.56 -2.56
N HIS A 51 26.78 19.96 -3.11
CA HIS A 51 28.15 20.33 -2.81
C HIS A 51 28.41 21.81 -3.12
N SER A 52 27.98 22.28 -4.30
CA SER A 52 28.12 23.69 -4.70
C SER A 52 27.31 24.66 -3.83
N LEU A 53 26.28 24.16 -3.13
CA LEU A 53 25.47 24.92 -2.19
C LEU A 53 25.96 24.82 -0.74
N ASN A 54 27.04 24.08 -0.47
CA ASN A 54 27.48 23.72 0.87
C ASN A 54 26.36 23.08 1.72
N ILE A 55 25.46 22.34 1.07
CA ILE A 55 24.41 21.56 1.74
C ILE A 55 24.95 20.16 1.94
N SER A 56 24.96 19.70 3.20
CA SER A 56 25.37 18.33 3.51
C SER A 56 24.51 17.31 2.76
N THR A 57 25.16 16.31 2.17
CA THR A 57 24.49 15.14 1.57
C THR A 57 24.09 14.11 2.61
N GLU A 58 24.47 14.31 3.88
CA GLU A 58 23.99 13.48 4.98
C GLU A 58 22.47 13.61 5.06
N ARG A 59 21.80 12.56 4.59
CA ARG A 59 20.36 12.41 4.71
C ARG A 59 20.03 12.30 6.20
N THR A 60 19.67 13.41 6.82
CA THR A 60 19.28 13.46 8.23
C THR A 60 17.97 12.71 8.55
N ASP A 61 17.25 12.20 7.53
CA ASP A 61 15.97 11.51 7.69
C ASP A 61 15.87 10.21 6.88
N VAL A 62 16.86 9.33 6.94
CA VAL A 62 16.57 7.92 6.65
C VAL A 62 15.80 7.37 7.84
N LYS A 63 14.47 7.59 7.88
CA LYS A 63 13.63 6.89 8.87
C LYS A 63 13.84 5.40 8.67
N GLU A 64 14.53 4.76 9.62
CA GLU A 64 14.73 3.32 9.64
C GLU A 64 13.39 2.64 9.47
N ARG A 65 13.27 1.80 8.44
CA ARG A 65 12.04 1.08 8.15
C ARG A 65 12.09 -0.25 8.86
N THR A 66 11.24 -0.41 9.86
CA THR A 66 11.13 -1.66 10.61
C THR A 66 9.84 -2.36 10.23
N ILE A 67 9.92 -3.65 9.92
CA ILE A 67 8.73 -4.50 9.78
C ILE A 67 8.15 -4.72 11.18
N VAL A 68 6.87 -4.39 11.36
CA VAL A 68 6.17 -4.54 12.65
C VAL A 68 5.02 -5.53 12.61
N ALA A 69 4.59 -5.96 11.42
CA ALA A 69 3.69 -7.08 11.24
C ALA A 69 3.82 -7.65 9.82
N THR A 70 3.58 -8.94 9.69
CA THR A 70 3.46 -9.67 8.42
C THR A 70 2.17 -10.46 8.45
N TYR A 71 1.40 -10.37 7.37
CA TYR A 71 0.14 -11.08 7.20
C TYR A 71 0.28 -12.05 6.02
N ASP A 72 0.19 -13.33 6.32
CA ASP A 72 0.42 -14.41 5.36
C ASP A 72 -0.85 -14.71 4.57
N TYR A 73 -0.75 -14.61 3.25
CA TYR A 73 -1.78 -15.04 2.33
C TYR A 73 -1.38 -16.40 1.78
N VAL A 74 -2.10 -17.41 2.22
CA VAL A 74 -1.90 -18.81 1.86
C VAL A 74 -3.02 -19.28 0.94
N ASP A 75 -2.76 -20.32 0.15
CA ASP A 75 -3.81 -21.04 -0.57
C ASP A 75 -4.61 -21.95 0.38
N ILE A 76 -5.49 -22.79 -0.20
CA ILE A 76 -6.33 -23.70 0.58
C ILE A 76 -5.56 -24.83 1.27
N GLU A 77 -4.37 -25.15 0.76
CA GLU A 77 -3.47 -26.17 1.31
C GLU A 77 -2.54 -25.58 2.39
N GLY A 78 -2.58 -24.27 2.59
CA GLY A 78 -1.75 -23.55 3.56
C GLY A 78 -0.38 -23.16 3.00
N ILE A 79 -0.15 -23.27 1.69
CA ILE A 79 1.10 -22.87 1.04
C ILE A 79 1.13 -21.34 0.96
N LEU A 80 2.24 -20.75 1.40
CA LEU A 80 2.44 -19.30 1.34
C LEU A 80 2.53 -18.81 -0.10
N ILE A 81 1.60 -17.94 -0.48
CA ILE A 81 1.55 -17.33 -1.80
C ILE A 81 2.19 -15.93 -1.79
N PHE A 82 1.79 -15.10 -0.82
CA PHE A 82 2.37 -13.76 -0.62
C PHE A 82 2.14 -13.25 0.80
N GLN A 83 2.74 -12.10 1.11
CA GLN A 83 2.56 -11.40 2.37
C GLN A 83 2.20 -9.94 2.14
N VAL A 84 1.33 -9.43 3.01
CA VAL A 84 1.23 -7.99 3.28
C VAL A 84 2.09 -7.66 4.49
N VAL A 85 2.95 -6.66 4.36
CA VAL A 85 3.94 -6.27 5.36
C VAL A 85 3.64 -4.86 5.85
N ARG A 86 3.44 -4.71 7.16
CA ARG A 86 3.30 -3.41 7.81
C ARG A 86 4.65 -2.94 8.31
N MET A 87 5.03 -1.72 7.94
CA MET A 87 6.25 -1.05 8.39
C MET A 87 5.97 0.12 9.31
N LEU A 88 6.99 0.51 10.09
CA LEU A 88 7.12 1.82 10.71
C LEU A 88 8.19 2.65 9.99
N PRO A 89 7.94 3.95 9.69
CA PRO A 89 6.65 4.65 9.78
C PRO A 89 5.55 3.98 8.93
N LYS A 90 4.27 4.19 9.30
CA LYS A 90 3.11 3.46 8.75
C LYS A 90 3.18 3.37 7.23
N ARG A 91 3.46 2.18 6.73
CA ARG A 91 3.42 1.84 5.32
C ARG A 91 3.06 0.38 5.17
N PHE A 92 2.29 0.06 4.14
CA PHE A 92 2.02 -1.30 3.74
C PHE A 92 2.80 -1.61 2.46
N LEU A 93 3.48 -2.75 2.44
CA LEU A 93 4.17 -3.31 1.29
C LEU A 93 3.64 -4.72 1.05
N GLN A 94 3.84 -5.23 -0.16
CA GLN A 94 3.47 -6.59 -0.52
C GLN A 94 4.70 -7.30 -1.09
N ARG A 95 4.87 -8.57 -0.74
CA ARG A 95 5.99 -9.39 -1.22
C ARG A 95 5.55 -10.84 -1.39
N ARG A 96 6.23 -11.57 -2.26
CA ARG A 96 6.05 -13.00 -2.49
C ARG A 96 7.37 -13.75 -2.28
N PRO A 97 7.35 -15.05 -1.97
CA PRO A 97 8.55 -15.86 -1.92
C PRO A 97 9.32 -15.82 -3.25
N ASP A 98 10.65 -15.80 -3.16
CA ASP A 98 11.52 -16.04 -4.32
C ASP A 98 11.72 -17.55 -4.53
N ILE A 99 11.92 -17.97 -5.78
CA ILE A 99 12.22 -19.36 -6.14
C ILE A 99 13.59 -19.84 -5.63
N LEU A 100 14.53 -18.91 -5.40
CA LEU A 100 15.89 -19.20 -4.94
C LEU A 100 16.09 -18.95 -3.44
N ASP A 101 15.01 -18.84 -2.67
CA ASP A 101 14.96 -18.37 -1.27
C ASP A 101 15.03 -16.83 -1.14
N GLY A 102 14.26 -16.27 -0.20
CA GLY A 102 14.09 -14.83 0.00
C GLY A 102 12.75 -14.24 -0.48
N TRP A 103 12.74 -12.93 -0.77
CA TRP A 103 11.53 -12.15 -1.03
C TRP A 103 11.62 -11.29 -2.28
N VAL A 104 10.59 -11.37 -3.13
CA VAL A 104 10.34 -10.42 -4.22
C VAL A 104 9.27 -9.42 -3.80
N TRP A 105 9.59 -8.12 -3.82
CA TRP A 105 8.70 -7.04 -3.34
C TRP A 105 7.66 -6.58 -4.38
N ASP A 106 6.94 -7.54 -4.96
CA ASP A 106 5.77 -7.32 -5.80
C ASP A 106 4.79 -8.51 -5.71
N LEU A 107 3.64 -8.39 -6.38
CA LEU A 107 2.67 -9.48 -6.58
C LEU A 107 2.54 -9.89 -8.06
N LYS A 108 3.61 -9.73 -8.86
CA LYS A 108 3.54 -10.09 -10.29
C LYS A 108 3.49 -11.61 -10.42
N GLY A 109 2.54 -12.10 -11.23
CA GLY A 109 2.34 -13.53 -11.45
C GLY A 109 1.73 -14.27 -10.25
N VAL A 110 1.26 -13.55 -9.24
CA VAL A 110 0.61 -14.12 -8.06
C VAL A 110 -0.90 -14.01 -8.19
N GLU A 111 -1.58 -15.14 -8.06
CA GLU A 111 -3.01 -15.18 -7.84
C GLU A 111 -3.31 -14.73 -6.41
N ARG A 112 -4.09 -13.65 -6.27
CA ARG A 112 -4.37 -13.08 -4.95
C ARG A 112 -5.53 -13.80 -4.30
N MET A 113 -5.36 -14.12 -3.04
CA MET A 113 -6.33 -14.81 -2.20
C MET A 113 -6.88 -13.88 -1.12
N LEU A 114 -7.95 -14.31 -0.45
CA LEU A 114 -8.41 -13.66 0.77
C LEU A 114 -7.49 -14.00 1.94
N TYR A 115 -7.36 -13.08 2.89
CA TYR A 115 -6.63 -13.36 4.13
C TYR A 115 -7.38 -14.43 4.92
N ARG A 116 -6.65 -15.41 5.47
CA ARG A 116 -7.24 -16.58 6.18
C ARG A 116 -8.13 -17.47 5.29
N LEU A 117 -7.80 -17.62 4.00
CA LEU A 117 -8.60 -18.41 3.05
C LEU A 117 -8.99 -19.82 3.53
N PRO A 118 -8.10 -20.64 4.14
CA PRO A 118 -8.50 -21.94 4.70
C PRO A 118 -9.62 -21.85 5.75
N GLU A 119 -9.55 -20.85 6.63
CA GLU A 119 -10.57 -20.63 7.67
C GLU A 119 -11.88 -20.11 7.08
N VAL A 120 -11.81 -19.28 6.03
CA VAL A 120 -12.99 -18.85 5.26
C VAL A 120 -13.70 -20.07 4.67
N ARG A 121 -12.95 -20.97 4.03
CA ARG A 121 -13.51 -22.19 3.43
C ARG A 121 -14.15 -23.09 4.48
N GLN A 122 -13.49 -23.28 5.61
CA GLN A 122 -14.04 -24.08 6.71
C GLN A 122 -15.33 -23.45 7.27
N ALA A 123 -15.33 -22.12 7.49
CA ALA A 123 -16.52 -21.42 7.97
C ALA A 123 -17.72 -21.53 7.01
N ILE A 124 -17.48 -21.60 5.69
CA ILE A 124 -18.55 -21.84 4.71
C ILE A 124 -19.13 -23.24 4.87
N VAL A 125 -18.27 -24.26 5.02
CA VAL A 125 -18.68 -25.66 5.22
C VAL A 125 -19.50 -25.82 6.51
N ASP A 126 -19.06 -25.17 7.58
CA ASP A 126 -19.70 -25.24 8.91
C ASP A 126 -20.92 -24.30 9.03
N GLU A 127 -21.25 -23.59 7.94
CA GLU A 127 -22.27 -22.54 7.89
C GLU A 127 -22.10 -21.42 8.93
N GLU A 128 -20.87 -21.15 9.35
CA GLU A 128 -20.56 -20.07 10.29
C GLU A 128 -20.64 -18.69 9.62
N THR A 129 -20.76 -17.66 10.45
CA THR A 129 -20.75 -16.27 9.97
C THR A 129 -19.30 -15.78 9.83
N ILE A 130 -19.01 -15.18 8.68
CA ILE A 130 -17.71 -14.60 8.36
C ILE A 130 -17.81 -13.08 8.40
N PHE A 131 -16.98 -12.45 9.22
CA PHE A 131 -16.85 -11.00 9.26
C PHE A 131 -15.85 -10.54 8.19
N PHE A 132 -16.30 -9.65 7.32
CA PHE A 132 -15.45 -9.01 6.33
C PHE A 132 -15.12 -7.59 6.81
N VAL A 133 -13.86 -7.35 7.13
CA VAL A 133 -13.33 -6.05 7.59
C VAL A 133 -12.34 -5.48 6.58
N GLU A 134 -11.98 -4.19 6.70
CA GLU A 134 -11.11 -3.54 5.71
C GLU A 134 -9.65 -4.00 5.78
N GLY A 135 -9.12 -4.32 6.95
CA GLY A 135 -7.68 -4.57 7.15
C GLY A 135 -7.35 -5.83 7.94
N GLU A 136 -6.14 -6.35 7.73
CA GLU A 136 -5.68 -7.62 8.30
C GLU A 136 -5.55 -7.55 9.84
N LYS A 137 -5.25 -6.37 10.38
CA LYS A 137 -5.21 -6.14 11.83
C LYS A 137 -6.57 -6.40 12.48
N ASP A 138 -7.65 -5.91 11.86
CA ASP A 138 -8.99 -6.06 12.42
C ASP A 138 -9.50 -7.50 12.25
N VAL A 139 -9.07 -8.19 11.19
CA VAL A 139 -9.25 -9.64 11.06
C VAL A 139 -8.62 -10.36 12.25
N ASP A 140 -7.35 -10.08 12.55
CA ASP A 140 -6.66 -10.75 13.66
C ASP A 140 -7.28 -10.40 15.02
N ASN A 141 -7.78 -9.17 15.22
CA ASN A 141 -8.53 -8.78 16.43
C ASN A 141 -9.84 -9.58 16.58
N LEU A 142 -10.64 -9.69 15.51
CA LEU A 142 -11.89 -10.46 15.53
C LEU A 142 -11.64 -11.95 15.75
N ARG A 143 -10.58 -12.50 15.14
CA ARG A 143 -10.16 -13.89 15.37
C ARG A 143 -9.74 -14.13 16.81
N ALA A 144 -9.00 -13.21 17.41
CA ALA A 144 -8.64 -13.29 18.82
C ALA A 144 -9.88 -13.26 19.74
N ALA A 145 -10.96 -12.63 19.31
CA ALA A 145 -12.27 -12.64 19.99
C ALA A 145 -13.14 -13.87 19.67
N GLY A 146 -12.65 -14.82 18.85
CA GLY A 146 -13.35 -16.07 18.53
C GLY A 146 -14.24 -16.02 17.28
N PHE A 147 -14.22 -14.93 16.51
CA PHE A 147 -15.00 -14.81 15.28
C PHE A 147 -14.20 -15.27 14.04
N LYS A 148 -14.91 -15.78 13.03
CA LYS A 148 -14.31 -16.01 11.71
C LYS A 148 -14.27 -14.68 10.97
N ALA A 149 -13.10 -14.27 10.51
CA ALA A 149 -12.94 -12.99 9.83
C ALA A 149 -11.96 -13.09 8.67
N THR A 150 -12.15 -12.22 7.68
CA THR A 150 -11.32 -12.16 6.47
C THR A 150 -11.27 -10.74 5.92
N THR A 151 -10.32 -10.51 5.01
CA THR A 151 -10.19 -9.28 4.24
C THR A 151 -9.45 -9.55 2.92
N SER A 152 -9.46 -8.58 2.00
CA SER A 152 -8.65 -8.63 0.78
C SER A 152 -7.44 -7.71 0.90
N SER A 153 -6.31 -8.10 0.28
CA SER A 153 -5.07 -7.32 0.39
C SER A 153 -5.25 -5.89 -0.10
N GLY A 154 -4.92 -4.91 0.75
CA GLY A 154 -4.97 -3.48 0.41
C GLY A 154 -6.30 -2.77 0.68
N GLY A 155 -7.31 -3.45 1.24
CA GLY A 155 -8.55 -2.82 1.73
C GLY A 155 -9.25 -1.94 0.70
N SER A 156 -9.74 -0.77 1.11
CA SER A 156 -10.44 0.18 0.25
C SER A 156 -9.61 0.68 -0.95
N ALA A 157 -8.29 0.76 -0.78
CA ALA A 157 -7.33 1.13 -1.82
C ALA A 157 -7.01 -0.03 -2.80
N GLY A 158 -7.40 -1.25 -2.45
CA GLY A 158 -7.21 -2.46 -3.26
C GLY A 158 -8.25 -2.59 -4.37
N LYS A 159 -7.86 -3.28 -5.45
CA LYS A 159 -8.82 -3.74 -6.46
C LYS A 159 -9.52 -5.00 -5.94
N TRP A 160 -10.84 -5.03 -6.04
CA TRP A 160 -11.60 -6.28 -5.89
C TRP A 160 -11.40 -7.15 -7.12
N LEU A 161 -11.07 -8.43 -6.92
CA LEU A 161 -10.79 -9.38 -7.98
C LEU A 161 -11.84 -10.52 -7.99
N PRO A 162 -12.15 -11.11 -9.16
CA PRO A 162 -13.19 -12.14 -9.27
C PRO A 162 -13.00 -13.32 -8.31
N GLN A 163 -11.77 -13.79 -8.12
CA GLN A 163 -11.48 -14.93 -7.24
C GLN A 163 -11.79 -14.67 -5.76
N TYR A 164 -11.91 -13.40 -5.32
CA TYR A 164 -12.39 -13.07 -3.99
C TYR A 164 -13.88 -13.37 -3.84
N THR A 165 -14.67 -13.05 -4.86
CA THR A 165 -16.10 -13.39 -4.92
C THR A 165 -16.30 -14.90 -4.95
N GLU A 166 -15.52 -15.60 -5.78
CA GLU A 166 -15.56 -17.07 -5.88
C GLU A 166 -15.22 -17.74 -4.55
N SER A 167 -14.24 -17.21 -3.82
CA SER A 167 -13.85 -17.71 -2.49
C SER A 167 -14.92 -17.51 -1.41
N LEU A 168 -15.89 -16.61 -1.64
CA LEU A 168 -16.98 -16.26 -0.71
C LEU A 168 -18.35 -16.78 -1.16
N GLN A 169 -18.40 -17.57 -2.23
CA GLN A 169 -19.65 -18.15 -2.70
C GLN A 169 -20.28 -19.03 -1.62
N GLY A 170 -21.57 -18.81 -1.34
CA GLY A 170 -22.32 -19.52 -0.30
C GLY A 170 -22.03 -19.08 1.14
N ALA A 171 -21.16 -18.10 1.37
CA ALA A 171 -20.84 -17.61 2.71
C ALA A 171 -21.99 -16.81 3.36
N ARG A 172 -22.06 -16.84 4.70
CA ARG A 172 -22.85 -15.89 5.50
C ARG A 172 -21.92 -14.75 5.92
N ILE A 173 -22.13 -13.56 5.40
CA ILE A 173 -21.16 -12.46 5.56
C ILE A 173 -21.77 -11.31 6.36
N ILE A 174 -20.99 -10.79 7.30
CA ILE A 174 -21.22 -9.49 7.92
C ILE A 174 -20.09 -8.56 7.49
N ILE A 175 -20.42 -7.47 6.80
CA ILE A 175 -19.45 -6.46 6.37
C ILE A 175 -19.37 -5.37 7.45
N ILE A 176 -18.15 -5.10 7.93
CA ILE A 176 -17.85 -4.00 8.84
C ILE A 176 -16.83 -3.08 8.13
N PRO A 177 -17.27 -2.00 7.49
CA PRO A 177 -16.37 -1.04 6.86
C PRO A 177 -15.68 -0.16 7.91
N ASP A 178 -14.55 0.45 7.53
CA ASP A 178 -14.01 1.57 8.31
C ASP A 178 -15.02 2.72 8.30
N GLN A 179 -15.11 3.47 9.40
CA GLN A 179 -16.07 4.56 9.58
C GLN A 179 -15.61 5.86 8.90
N ASP A 180 -15.22 5.74 7.63
CA ASP A 180 -14.87 6.86 6.76
C ASP A 180 -15.46 6.67 5.36
N GLU A 181 -15.42 7.72 4.54
CA GLU A 181 -16.04 7.71 3.21
C GLU A 181 -15.45 6.61 2.28
N PRO A 182 -14.10 6.44 2.18
CA PRO A 182 -13.52 5.34 1.41
C PRO A 182 -13.93 3.95 1.91
N GLY A 183 -13.92 3.73 3.23
CA GLY A 183 -14.27 2.45 3.85
C GLY A 183 -15.73 2.08 3.63
N ILE A 184 -16.65 3.03 3.83
CA ILE A 184 -18.09 2.85 3.56
C ILE A 184 -18.32 2.52 2.08
N ALA A 185 -17.72 3.29 1.17
CA ALA A 185 -17.84 3.03 -0.27
C ALA A 185 -17.27 1.67 -0.67
N TYR A 186 -16.16 1.25 -0.05
CA TYR A 186 -15.57 -0.05 -0.26
C TYR A 186 -16.47 -1.17 0.23
N GLY A 187 -17.00 -1.06 1.44
CA GLY A 187 -18.01 -1.96 1.99
C GLY A 187 -19.15 -2.15 1.01
N HIS A 188 -19.82 -1.05 0.60
CA HIS A 188 -20.91 -1.06 -0.38
C HIS A 188 -20.55 -1.80 -1.66
N ARG A 189 -19.39 -1.50 -2.26
CA ARG A 189 -18.90 -2.19 -3.45
C ARG A 189 -18.81 -3.70 -3.25
N ILE A 190 -18.27 -4.17 -2.12
CA ILE A 190 -18.17 -5.59 -1.79
C ILE A 190 -19.56 -6.21 -1.64
N GLY A 191 -20.43 -5.59 -0.86
CA GLY A 191 -21.78 -6.08 -0.63
C GLY A 191 -22.58 -6.21 -1.93
N THR A 192 -22.48 -5.24 -2.83
CA THR A 192 -23.08 -5.32 -4.17
C THR A 192 -22.45 -6.43 -5.01
N THR A 193 -21.13 -6.59 -4.99
CA THR A 193 -20.44 -7.62 -5.78
C THR A 193 -20.80 -9.04 -5.32
N LEU A 194 -20.99 -9.23 -4.01
CA LEU A 194 -21.34 -10.52 -3.43
C LEU A 194 -22.84 -10.84 -3.50
N TYR A 195 -23.68 -9.87 -3.91
CA TYR A 195 -25.12 -10.08 -4.03
C TYR A 195 -25.41 -11.18 -5.05
N GLY A 196 -26.16 -12.20 -4.64
CA GLY A 196 -26.44 -13.40 -5.45
C GLY A 196 -25.35 -14.48 -5.42
N TRP A 197 -24.17 -14.18 -4.86
CA TRP A 197 -23.08 -15.16 -4.67
C TRP A 197 -23.02 -15.67 -3.24
N ALA A 198 -23.13 -14.78 -2.25
CA ALA A 198 -23.16 -15.13 -0.83
C ALA A 198 -24.55 -15.65 -0.42
N LYS A 199 -24.59 -16.53 0.60
CA LYS A 199 -25.84 -17.06 1.19
C LYS A 199 -26.60 -15.96 1.95
N SER A 200 -25.88 -15.06 2.61
CA SER A 200 -26.45 -13.85 3.21
C SER A 200 -25.40 -12.76 3.37
N ILE A 201 -25.85 -11.51 3.33
CA ILE A 201 -25.00 -10.31 3.54
C ILE A 201 -25.73 -9.41 4.54
N LYS A 202 -25.03 -9.01 5.60
CA LYS A 202 -25.47 -8.02 6.59
C LYS A 202 -24.40 -6.95 6.79
N TRP A 203 -24.81 -5.83 7.37
CA TRP A 203 -23.97 -4.67 7.66
C TRP A 203 -23.98 -4.39 9.15
N LEU A 204 -22.84 -3.98 9.70
CA LEU A 204 -22.70 -3.42 11.05
C LEU A 204 -22.05 -2.04 10.99
#